data_AF-A0A850R843-F1
#
_entry.id   AF-A0A850R843-F1
#
_cell.length_a   1.000
_cell.length_b   1.000
_cell.length_c   1.000
_cell.angle_alpha   90.00
_cell.angle_beta   90.00
_cell.angle_gamma   90.00
#
_symmetry.space_group_name_H-M   'P 1'
#
loop_
_entity.id
_entity.type
_entity.pdbx_description
1 polymer ?
#
loop_
_entity_poly.entity_id
_entity_poly.type
_entity_poly.pdbx_seq_one_letter_code
_entity_poly.pdbx_strand_id
1 'polypeptide(L)'
;MNLDISKFNTSKITNMGSMFTFCQRLINLDLGSFDTTNVTKIEWMFNNCTNLRKLNLSNFKLDSLQYTEYMFSYYKNLTSLNLRNWNTPRLYRTDYMFIGCNRLSRLVLDSNIRLGSYPGLIGAPNDGQGFPEVDSPQISRSGNWQEIKNDADISDRSNLIGNPLTADELTKRYTGQNPGGGVHTYVWEPYYRGLRFVTNSPAVPVSKLEYL
;
A
#
# COMPACT_ATOMS: atom_id res chain seq x y z
N MET A 1 11.74 13.53 -14.27
CA MET A 1 11.75 14.94 -13.80
C MET A 1 11.53 14.94 -12.29
N ASN A 2 12.27 15.79 -11.59
CA ASN A 2 12.00 16.14 -10.19
C ASN A 2 11.39 17.54 -10.17
N LEU A 3 10.40 17.76 -9.32
CA LEU A 3 9.70 19.02 -9.17
C LEU A 3 9.90 19.53 -7.74
N ASP A 4 10.52 20.69 -7.57
CA ASP A 4 10.63 21.35 -6.27
C ASP A 4 9.43 22.27 -6.05
N ILE A 5 8.60 21.89 -5.08
CA ILE A 5 7.38 22.59 -4.65
C ILE A 5 7.39 22.84 -3.14
N SER A 6 8.58 22.73 -2.52
CA SER A 6 8.76 22.88 -1.07
C SER A 6 8.29 24.25 -0.55
N LYS A 7 8.31 25.29 -1.40
CA LYS A 7 7.95 26.68 -1.06
C LYS A 7 6.49 27.05 -1.33
N PHE A 8 5.66 26.11 -1.78
CA PHE A 8 4.25 26.41 -2.06
C PHE A 8 3.49 26.64 -0.76
N ASN A 9 2.83 27.80 -0.65
CA ASN A 9 1.88 28.03 0.43
C ASN A 9 0.54 27.39 0.08
N THR A 10 0.25 26.27 0.74
CA THR A 10 -0.95 25.45 0.49
C THR A 10 -2.02 25.59 1.58
N SER A 11 -1.77 26.42 2.61
CA SER A 11 -2.63 26.57 3.80
C SER A 11 -4.08 26.97 3.52
N LYS A 12 -4.37 27.56 2.35
CA LYS A 12 -5.74 27.98 1.97
C LYS A 12 -6.39 27.10 0.91
N ILE A 13 -5.69 26.06 0.44
CA ILE A 13 -6.22 25.19 -0.61
C ILE A 13 -7.29 24.28 -0.01
N THR A 14 -8.47 24.28 -0.62
CA THR A 14 -9.58 23.40 -0.24
C THR A 14 -9.78 22.25 -1.20
N ASN A 15 -9.21 22.33 -2.41
CA ASN A 15 -9.31 21.33 -3.45
C ASN A 15 -7.93 21.06 -4.07
N MET A 16 -7.40 19.86 -3.84
CA MET A 16 -6.18 19.34 -4.49
C MET A 16 -6.52 18.21 -5.48
N GLY A 17 -7.80 18.02 -5.80
CA GLY A 17 -8.28 17.06 -6.77
C GLY A 17 -7.56 17.24 -8.10
N SER A 18 -7.12 16.13 -8.66
CA SER A 18 -6.38 16.04 -9.92
C SER A 18 -5.05 16.82 -10.02
N MET A 19 -4.47 17.31 -8.92
CA MET A 19 -3.31 18.19 -8.96
C MET A 19 -2.09 17.61 -9.70
N PHE A 20 -1.90 16.29 -9.65
CA PHE A 20 -0.82 15.59 -10.36
C PHE A 20 -1.33 14.52 -11.34
N THR A 21 -2.61 14.57 -11.75
CA THR A 21 -3.16 13.62 -12.74
C THR A 21 -2.32 13.67 -14.03
N PHE A 22 -2.03 12.49 -14.59
CA PHE A 22 -1.23 12.32 -15.81
C PHE A 22 0.17 12.93 -15.77
N CYS A 23 0.75 13.17 -14.57
CA CYS A 23 2.14 13.59 -14.41
C CYS A 23 3.14 12.44 -14.69
N GLN A 24 3.08 11.87 -15.89
CA GLN A 24 3.80 10.67 -16.32
C GLN A 24 5.31 10.86 -16.40
N ARG A 25 5.84 12.08 -16.28
CA ARG A 25 7.30 12.35 -16.31
C ARG A 25 7.90 12.57 -14.92
N LEU A 26 7.08 12.68 -13.87
CA LEU A 26 7.56 12.82 -12.49
C LEU A 26 8.14 11.49 -12.02
N ILE A 27 9.29 11.55 -11.35
CA ILE A 27 9.99 10.39 -10.79
C ILE A 27 9.94 10.41 -9.27
N ASN A 28 10.08 11.60 -8.67
CA ASN A 28 9.95 11.81 -7.23
C ASN A 28 9.04 13.00 -6.99
N LEU A 29 8.20 12.90 -5.97
CA LEU A 29 7.29 13.97 -5.55
C LEU A 29 7.25 14.00 -4.02
N ASP A 30 7.73 15.11 -3.47
CA ASP A 30 7.72 15.35 -2.04
C ASP A 30 6.62 16.37 -1.70
N LEU A 31 5.57 15.92 -1.00
CA LEU A 31 4.48 16.77 -0.51
C LEU A 31 4.53 16.93 1.00
N GLY A 32 5.69 16.66 1.63
CA GLY A 32 5.87 16.86 3.06
C GLY A 32 5.62 18.31 3.49
N SER A 33 5.84 19.32 2.65
CA SER A 33 5.55 20.72 3.01
C SER A 33 4.09 21.13 2.84
N PHE A 34 3.22 20.25 2.31
CA PHE A 34 1.85 20.62 2.01
C PHE A 34 1.00 20.63 3.29
N ASP A 35 0.30 21.73 3.49
CA ASP A 35 -0.75 21.85 4.49
C ASP A 35 -2.08 21.42 3.88
N THR A 36 -2.60 20.27 4.32
CA THR A 36 -3.87 19.73 3.85
C THR A 36 -5.02 19.93 4.84
N THR A 37 -4.86 20.72 5.91
CA THR A 37 -5.88 20.82 6.97
C THR A 37 -7.22 21.35 6.48
N ASN A 38 -7.21 22.17 5.43
CA ASN A 38 -8.40 22.76 4.83
C ASN A 38 -8.89 22.01 3.57
N VAL A 39 -8.16 20.97 3.14
CA VAL A 39 -8.48 20.23 1.92
C VAL A 39 -9.68 19.33 2.16
N THR A 40 -10.65 19.40 1.25
CA THR A 40 -11.87 18.59 1.27
C THR A 40 -12.00 17.67 0.04
N LYS A 41 -11.12 17.84 -0.95
CA LYS A 41 -11.12 17.13 -2.23
C LYS A 41 -9.71 16.75 -2.67
N ILE A 42 -9.48 15.46 -2.94
CA ILE A 42 -8.20 14.90 -3.42
C ILE A 42 -8.41 13.78 -4.47
N GLU A 43 -9.61 13.66 -5.01
CA GLU A 43 -9.94 12.71 -6.05
C GLU A 43 -8.95 12.81 -7.22
N TRP A 44 -8.57 11.67 -7.80
CA TRP A 44 -7.64 11.57 -8.93
C TRP A 44 -6.23 12.15 -8.72
N MET A 45 -5.84 12.62 -7.53
CA MET A 45 -4.62 13.43 -7.34
C MET A 45 -3.35 12.86 -7.98
N PHE A 46 -3.15 11.54 -7.97
CA PHE A 46 -2.01 10.84 -8.58
C PHE A 46 -2.41 9.86 -9.68
N ASN A 47 -3.61 9.99 -10.24
CA ASN A 47 -4.09 9.13 -11.31
C ASN A 47 -3.12 9.18 -12.50
N ASN A 48 -2.80 8.00 -13.05
CA ASN A 48 -1.89 7.85 -14.19
C ASN A 48 -0.49 8.49 -13.99
N CYS A 49 0.02 8.62 -12.76
CA CYS A 49 1.41 8.99 -12.47
C CYS A 49 2.42 7.85 -12.78
N THR A 50 2.38 7.30 -14.00
CA THR A 50 2.96 5.99 -14.33
C THR A 50 4.46 5.83 -14.05
N ASN A 51 5.27 6.89 -13.99
CA ASN A 51 6.70 6.83 -13.72
C ASN A 51 7.12 7.32 -12.32
N LEU A 52 6.20 7.76 -11.49
CA LEU A 52 6.52 8.22 -10.13
C LEU A 52 6.99 7.03 -9.29
N ARG A 53 8.10 7.15 -8.57
CA ARG A 53 8.69 6.04 -7.78
C ARG A 53 8.74 6.34 -6.30
N LYS A 54 8.89 7.62 -5.94
CA LYS A 54 8.87 8.09 -4.56
C LYS A 54 7.79 9.15 -4.40
N LEU A 55 6.92 8.94 -3.43
CA LEU A 55 5.85 9.85 -3.06
C LEU A 55 5.86 10.01 -1.53
N ASN A 56 6.01 11.23 -1.05
CA ASN A 56 5.92 11.55 0.37
C ASN A 56 4.58 12.22 0.69
N LEU A 57 3.76 11.57 1.53
CA LEU A 57 2.45 12.04 1.99
C LEU A 57 2.40 12.22 3.53
N SER A 58 3.55 12.25 4.20
CA SER A 58 3.65 12.12 5.66
C SER A 58 2.89 13.18 6.47
N ASN A 59 2.67 14.37 5.90
CA ASN A 59 1.99 15.50 6.55
C ASN A 59 0.51 15.65 6.16
N PHE A 60 -0.05 14.70 5.40
CA PHE A 60 -1.46 14.76 5.00
C PHE A 60 -2.36 14.49 6.21
N LYS A 61 -3.18 15.48 6.56
CA LYS A 61 -4.29 15.42 7.52
C LYS A 61 -5.60 15.41 6.75
N LEU A 62 -6.34 14.31 6.85
CA LEU A 62 -7.45 13.97 5.96
C LEU A 62 -8.75 13.65 6.72
N ASP A 63 -8.85 14.08 7.97
CA ASP A 63 -9.93 13.75 8.90
C ASP A 63 -11.33 14.15 8.39
N SER A 64 -11.39 15.18 7.55
CA SER A 64 -12.61 15.72 6.96
C SER A 64 -13.04 15.03 5.67
N LEU A 65 -12.16 14.24 5.04
CA LEU A 65 -12.40 13.72 3.69
C LEU A 65 -13.50 12.68 3.63
N GLN A 66 -14.26 12.74 2.54
CA GLN A 66 -15.35 11.81 2.23
C GLN A 66 -15.06 10.97 0.97
N TYR A 67 -14.19 11.46 0.08
CA TYR A 67 -13.94 10.92 -1.25
C TYR A 67 -12.43 10.83 -1.53
N THR A 68 -11.97 9.66 -1.99
CA THR A 68 -10.60 9.46 -2.52
C THR A 68 -10.62 8.64 -3.81
N GLU A 69 -11.72 8.74 -4.54
CA GLU A 69 -11.96 8.00 -5.78
C GLU A 69 -10.79 8.20 -6.75
N TYR A 70 -10.33 7.08 -7.34
CA TYR A 70 -9.26 7.06 -8.34
C TYR A 70 -7.91 7.67 -7.92
N MET A 71 -7.69 8.03 -6.65
CA MET A 71 -6.55 8.84 -6.23
C MET A 71 -5.19 8.29 -6.69
N PHE A 72 -4.99 6.98 -6.64
CA PHE A 72 -3.77 6.30 -7.09
C PHE A 72 -3.98 5.47 -8.36
N SER A 73 -5.14 5.54 -9.01
CA SER A 73 -5.47 4.64 -10.11
C SER A 73 -4.51 4.74 -11.30
N TYR A 74 -4.21 3.61 -11.93
CA TYR A 74 -3.25 3.44 -13.01
C TYR A 74 -1.84 3.95 -12.70
N TYR A 75 -1.49 4.05 -11.41
CA TYR A 75 -0.15 4.39 -10.97
C TYR A 75 0.77 3.15 -11.04
N LYS A 76 1.17 2.77 -12.25
CA LYS A 76 1.83 1.50 -12.58
C LYS A 76 3.16 1.20 -11.88
N ASN A 77 3.90 2.21 -11.42
CA ASN A 77 5.18 2.04 -10.72
C ASN A 77 5.08 2.20 -9.19
N LEU A 78 3.88 2.34 -8.65
CA LEU A 78 3.66 2.34 -7.20
C LEU A 78 3.93 0.93 -6.66
N THR A 79 5.04 0.75 -5.94
CA THR A 79 5.39 -0.54 -5.31
C THR A 79 5.11 -0.57 -3.82
N SER A 80 5.31 0.55 -3.14
CA SER A 80 5.08 0.72 -1.72
C SER A 80 4.31 2.00 -1.46
N LEU A 81 3.27 1.92 -0.63
CA LEU A 81 2.50 3.06 -0.18
C LEU A 81 2.41 3.08 1.35
N ASN A 82 2.82 4.19 1.95
CA ASN A 82 2.79 4.38 3.39
C ASN A 82 1.74 5.42 3.79
N LEU A 83 0.68 4.97 4.45
CA LEU A 83 -0.45 5.80 4.90
C LEU A 83 -0.55 5.84 6.43
N ARG A 84 0.51 5.50 7.18
CA ARG A 84 0.46 5.35 8.66
C ARG A 84 0.00 6.57 9.47
N ASN A 85 -0.01 7.76 8.87
CA ASN A 85 -0.46 8.99 9.55
C ASN A 85 -1.87 9.42 9.11
N TRP A 86 -2.52 8.64 8.25
CA TRP A 86 -3.85 8.98 7.78
C TRP A 86 -4.91 8.61 8.81
N ASN A 87 -5.74 9.59 9.14
CA ASN A 87 -6.97 9.42 9.88
C ASN A 87 -8.13 9.76 8.95
N THR A 88 -8.97 8.78 8.60
CA THR A 88 -10.04 8.97 7.61
C THR A 88 -11.39 8.41 8.08
N PRO A 89 -11.90 8.83 9.25
CA PRO A 89 -13.07 8.22 9.87
C PRO A 89 -14.37 8.47 9.06
N ARG A 90 -14.35 9.49 8.20
CA ARG A 90 -15.47 9.91 7.34
C ARG A 90 -15.38 9.42 5.90
N LEU A 91 -14.31 8.69 5.55
CA LEU A 91 -14.11 8.21 4.20
C LEU A 91 -15.02 7.02 3.93
N TYR A 92 -15.92 7.16 2.95
CA TYR A 92 -16.84 6.07 2.57
C TYR A 92 -16.83 5.77 1.08
N ARG A 93 -16.36 6.69 0.22
CA ARG A 93 -16.09 6.42 -1.20
C ARG A 93 -14.61 6.36 -1.48
N THR A 94 -14.13 5.15 -1.68
CA THR A 94 -12.75 4.87 -2.09
C THR A 94 -12.69 4.24 -3.47
N ASP A 95 -13.78 4.32 -4.23
CA ASP A 95 -13.98 3.55 -5.45
C ASP A 95 -12.79 3.70 -6.40
N TYR A 96 -12.26 2.56 -6.84
CA TYR A 96 -11.17 2.47 -7.80
C TYR A 96 -9.87 3.15 -7.37
N MET A 97 -9.68 3.47 -6.09
CA MET A 97 -8.50 4.17 -5.58
C MET A 97 -7.18 3.53 -6.03
N PHE A 98 -7.10 2.20 -6.08
CA PHE A 98 -5.92 1.42 -6.44
C PHE A 98 -6.05 0.65 -7.77
N ILE A 99 -7.11 0.88 -8.57
CA ILE A 99 -7.28 0.13 -9.83
C ILE A 99 -6.05 0.32 -10.74
N GLY A 100 -5.52 -0.77 -11.29
CA GLY A 100 -4.35 -0.71 -12.17
C GLY A 100 -3.01 -0.45 -11.47
N CYS A 101 -2.96 -0.39 -10.13
CA CYS A 101 -1.74 -0.39 -9.32
C CYS A 101 -1.11 -1.79 -9.26
N ASN A 102 -0.76 -2.35 -10.42
CA ASN A 102 -0.41 -3.77 -10.57
C ASN A 102 0.91 -4.19 -9.90
N ARG A 103 1.64 -3.23 -9.34
CA ARG A 103 2.93 -3.45 -8.66
C ARG A 103 2.90 -3.12 -7.18
N LEU A 104 1.76 -2.66 -6.63
CA LEU A 104 1.63 -2.31 -5.22
C LEU A 104 1.73 -3.58 -4.40
N SER A 105 2.92 -3.84 -3.88
CA SER A 105 3.28 -5.05 -3.14
C SER A 105 3.46 -4.80 -1.65
N ARG A 106 3.42 -3.54 -1.22
CA ARG A 106 3.59 -3.12 0.15
C ARG A 106 2.67 -1.97 0.51
N LEU A 107 1.89 -2.15 1.57
CA LEU A 107 0.90 -1.18 2.01
C LEU A 107 0.96 -1.04 3.54
N VAL A 108 1.22 0.17 4.03
CA VAL A 108 1.20 0.47 5.46
C VAL A 108 -0.06 1.28 5.75
N LEU A 109 -0.90 0.76 6.64
CA LEU A 109 -2.19 1.34 7.01
C LEU A 109 -2.27 1.52 8.52
N ASP A 110 -2.71 2.68 8.96
CA ASP A 110 -3.14 2.86 10.35
C ASP A 110 -4.57 2.36 10.53
N SER A 111 -4.87 1.85 11.72
CA SER A 111 -6.20 1.44 12.17
C SER A 111 -7.29 2.53 12.06
N ASN A 112 -6.88 3.79 12.00
CA ASN A 112 -7.77 4.95 11.82
C ASN A 112 -8.18 5.20 10.35
N ILE A 113 -7.66 4.40 9.41
CA ILE A 113 -8.04 4.48 8.00
C ILE A 113 -9.35 3.73 7.76
N ARG A 114 -10.20 4.31 6.92
CA ARG A 114 -11.36 3.62 6.35
C ARG A 114 -11.19 3.43 4.83
N LEU A 115 -11.21 2.18 4.37
CA LEU A 115 -11.34 1.85 2.95
C LEU A 115 -12.81 1.57 2.67
N GLY A 116 -13.50 2.53 2.06
CA GLY A 116 -14.92 2.47 1.74
C GLY A 116 -15.26 1.50 0.59
N SER A 117 -16.19 1.88 -0.29
CA SER A 117 -16.61 1.04 -1.42
C SER A 117 -15.46 0.78 -2.41
N TYR A 118 -15.31 -0.49 -2.78
CA TYR A 118 -14.49 -1.03 -3.87
C TYR A 118 -13.18 -0.26 -4.16
N PRO A 119 -12.19 -0.27 -3.23
CA PRO A 119 -10.94 0.46 -3.42
C PRO A 119 -10.10 -0.03 -4.61
N GLY A 120 -10.47 -1.15 -5.24
CA GLY A 120 -9.73 -1.71 -6.37
C GLY A 120 -8.35 -2.23 -5.97
N LEU A 121 -8.16 -2.58 -4.70
CA LEU A 121 -6.97 -3.28 -4.25
C LEU A 121 -6.93 -4.65 -4.93
N ILE A 122 -5.76 -5.03 -5.45
CA ILE A 122 -5.57 -6.32 -6.09
C ILE A 122 -4.66 -7.20 -5.24
N GLY A 123 -4.80 -8.51 -5.42
CA GLY A 123 -3.84 -9.49 -4.93
C GLY A 123 -2.53 -9.45 -5.72
N ALA A 124 -1.55 -10.22 -5.26
CA ALA A 124 -0.31 -10.40 -5.99
C ALA A 124 -0.57 -11.03 -7.38
N PRO A 125 0.15 -10.64 -8.44
CA PRO A 125 0.12 -11.36 -9.70
C PRO A 125 0.53 -12.82 -9.47
N ASN A 126 -0.35 -13.76 -9.81
CA ASN A 126 -0.07 -15.20 -9.79
C ASN A 126 0.56 -15.61 -11.14
N ASP A 127 1.64 -14.93 -11.51
CA ASP A 127 2.33 -15.07 -12.80
C ASP A 127 3.61 -15.92 -12.70
N GLY A 128 3.85 -16.52 -11.52
CA GLY A 128 5.02 -17.34 -11.24
C GLY A 128 6.32 -16.55 -11.10
N GLN A 129 6.31 -15.22 -11.14
CA GLN A 129 7.49 -14.42 -10.88
C GLN A 129 7.82 -14.40 -9.37
N GLY A 130 9.11 -14.19 -9.06
CA GLY A 130 9.61 -14.07 -7.68
C GLY A 130 9.06 -12.85 -6.95
N PHE A 131 9.29 -12.79 -5.64
CA PHE A 131 8.93 -11.63 -4.84
C PHE A 131 9.79 -10.41 -5.21
N PRO A 132 9.21 -9.21 -5.50
CA PRO A 132 10.00 -8.07 -5.99
C PRO A 132 11.13 -7.60 -5.06
N GLU A 133 10.99 -7.81 -3.75
CA GLU A 133 11.93 -7.37 -2.72
C GLU A 133 12.93 -8.44 -2.28
N VAL A 134 12.78 -9.69 -2.74
CA VAL A 134 13.64 -10.81 -2.34
C VAL A 134 14.19 -11.52 -3.56
N ASP A 135 15.51 -11.45 -3.74
CA ASP A 135 16.23 -12.16 -4.79
C ASP A 135 16.43 -13.64 -4.40
N SER A 136 15.32 -14.39 -4.38
CA SER A 136 15.33 -15.82 -4.09
C SER A 136 14.40 -16.57 -5.05
N PRO A 137 14.93 -17.51 -5.87
CA PRO A 137 14.11 -18.26 -6.83
C PRO A 137 13.10 -19.19 -6.15
N GLN A 138 13.24 -19.41 -4.84
CA GLN A 138 12.36 -20.28 -4.04
C GLN A 138 11.14 -19.53 -3.48
N ILE A 139 11.14 -18.20 -3.53
CA ILE A 139 10.07 -17.36 -2.98
C ILE A 139 9.30 -16.73 -4.13
N SER A 140 8.05 -17.15 -4.29
CA SER A 140 7.09 -16.62 -5.24
C SER A 140 5.96 -15.90 -4.50
N ARG A 141 4.85 -15.64 -5.20
CA ARG A 141 3.69 -14.92 -4.69
C ARG A 141 2.46 -15.82 -4.80
N SER A 142 1.62 -15.86 -3.77
CA SER A 142 0.43 -16.74 -3.74
C SER A 142 -0.79 -16.14 -4.45
N GLY A 143 -0.83 -14.81 -4.56
CA GLY A 143 -2.04 -14.06 -4.92
C GLY A 143 -2.65 -13.27 -3.76
N ASN A 144 -2.25 -13.52 -2.51
CA ASN A 144 -2.80 -12.87 -1.32
C ASN A 144 -1.89 -11.78 -0.74
N TRP A 145 -2.40 -11.10 0.27
CA TRP A 145 -1.71 -10.18 1.16
C TRP A 145 -1.37 -10.88 2.47
N GLN A 146 -0.21 -10.56 3.05
CA GLN A 146 0.24 -11.08 4.33
C GLN A 146 0.59 -9.90 5.23
N GLU A 147 0.02 -9.88 6.44
CA GLU A 147 0.43 -8.94 7.47
C GLU A 147 1.78 -9.38 8.05
N ILE A 148 2.66 -8.41 8.35
CA ILE A 148 3.98 -8.65 8.91
C ILE A 148 4.27 -7.73 10.08
N LYS A 149 5.20 -8.15 10.95
CA LYS A 149 5.76 -7.29 12.00
C LYS A 149 6.45 -6.08 11.36
N ASN A 150 6.08 -4.87 11.77
CA ASN A 150 6.73 -3.57 11.49
C ASN A 150 7.96 -3.59 10.57
N ASP A 151 7.74 -3.53 9.26
CA ASP A 151 8.78 -3.49 8.23
C ASP A 151 9.83 -4.63 8.25
N ALA A 152 9.52 -5.75 8.88
CA ALA A 152 10.42 -6.89 9.05
C ALA A 152 10.68 -7.66 7.75
N ASP A 153 11.79 -8.40 7.74
CA ASP A 153 12.20 -9.24 6.62
C ASP A 153 11.17 -10.37 6.39
N ILE A 154 10.61 -10.39 5.19
CA ILE A 154 9.59 -11.34 4.77
C ILE A 154 10.16 -12.73 4.45
N SER A 155 11.49 -12.85 4.33
CA SER A 155 12.19 -14.14 4.17
C SER A 155 12.21 -14.95 5.46
N ASP A 156 11.95 -14.32 6.61
CA ASP A 156 11.75 -15.01 7.88
C ASP A 156 10.26 -15.17 8.18
N ARG A 157 9.78 -16.41 8.13
CA ARG A 157 8.37 -16.73 8.38
C ARG A 157 7.89 -16.38 9.78
N SER A 158 8.78 -16.24 10.75
CA SER A 158 8.43 -15.83 12.11
C SER A 158 7.94 -14.36 12.18
N ASN A 159 8.13 -13.60 11.10
CA ASN A 159 7.66 -12.23 10.96
C ASN A 159 6.25 -12.12 10.38
N LEU A 160 5.69 -13.21 9.86
CA LEU A 160 4.33 -13.24 9.31
C LEU A 160 3.30 -13.27 10.44
N ILE A 161 2.23 -12.48 10.29
CA ILE A 161 1.17 -12.34 11.27
C ILE A 161 -0.13 -12.90 10.70
N GLY A 162 -0.69 -13.91 11.37
CA GLY A 162 -1.98 -14.50 10.99
C GLY A 162 -1.97 -15.17 9.61
N ASN A 163 -3.17 -15.49 9.13
CA ASN A 163 -3.35 -16.10 7.82
C ASN A 163 -3.28 -15.03 6.71
N PRO A 164 -2.83 -15.40 5.50
CA PRO A 164 -2.93 -14.54 4.33
C PRO A 164 -4.37 -14.13 4.04
N LEU A 165 -4.53 -12.93 3.49
CA LEU A 165 -5.81 -12.30 3.17
C LEU A 165 -5.90 -12.10 1.66
N THR A 166 -7.02 -12.48 1.06
CA THR A 166 -7.39 -11.98 -0.26
C THR A 166 -7.48 -10.45 -0.24
N ALA A 167 -7.39 -9.80 -1.40
CA ALA A 167 -7.56 -8.35 -1.48
C ALA A 167 -8.92 -7.87 -0.95
N ASP A 168 -9.96 -8.71 -1.11
CA ASP A 168 -11.30 -8.45 -0.58
C ASP A 168 -11.36 -8.56 0.94
N GLU A 169 -10.69 -9.55 1.54
CA GLU A 169 -10.61 -9.69 3.01
C GLU A 169 -9.82 -8.54 3.63
N LEU A 170 -8.68 -8.17 3.04
CA LEU A 170 -7.92 -7.00 3.47
C LEU A 170 -8.77 -5.72 3.36
N THR A 171 -9.50 -5.55 2.26
CA THR A 171 -10.43 -4.42 2.10
C THR A 171 -11.49 -4.40 3.20
N LYS A 172 -12.16 -5.53 3.46
CA LYS A 172 -13.21 -5.65 4.49
C LYS A 172 -12.72 -5.29 5.89
N ARG A 173 -11.46 -5.62 6.20
CA ARG A 173 -10.76 -5.23 7.43
C ARG A 173 -10.60 -3.70 7.61
N TYR A 174 -10.85 -2.91 6.57
CA TYR A 174 -10.84 -1.45 6.64
C TYR A 174 -12.18 -0.81 6.24
N THR A 175 -13.19 -1.59 5.83
CA THR A 175 -14.54 -1.08 5.47
C THR A 175 -15.51 -1.00 6.66
N GLY A 176 -15.14 -1.58 7.81
CA GLY A 176 -15.96 -1.53 9.03
C GLY A 176 -15.59 -2.55 10.10
N GLN A 177 -14.72 -3.51 9.77
CA GLN A 177 -14.17 -4.46 10.74
C GLN A 177 -12.86 -3.90 11.25
N ASN A 178 -12.88 -3.10 12.33
CA ASN A 178 -11.67 -2.51 12.95
C ASN A 178 -10.46 -3.48 12.87
N PRO A 179 -9.34 -3.09 12.21
CA PRO A 179 -8.21 -4.00 11.95
C PRO A 179 -7.46 -4.46 13.20
N GLY A 180 -7.86 -3.99 14.39
CA GLY A 180 -7.00 -3.96 15.56
C GLY A 180 -6.34 -2.58 15.64
N GLY A 181 -6.07 -2.09 16.85
CA GLY A 181 -5.46 -0.78 17.01
C GLY A 181 -4.01 -0.74 16.51
N GLY A 182 -3.59 0.42 15.99
CA GLY A 182 -2.21 0.70 15.62
C GLY A 182 -1.94 0.66 14.11
N VAL A 183 -0.66 0.52 13.76
CA VAL A 183 -0.20 0.53 12.37
C VAL A 183 0.08 -0.90 11.93
N HIS A 184 -0.45 -1.26 10.76
CA HIS A 184 -0.30 -2.57 10.15
C HIS A 184 0.48 -2.45 8.84
N THR A 185 1.37 -3.40 8.60
CA THR A 185 2.12 -3.50 7.35
C THR A 185 1.70 -4.76 6.62
N TYR A 186 1.20 -4.60 5.40
CA TYR A 186 0.85 -5.69 4.51
C TYR A 186 1.82 -5.72 3.35
N VAL A 187 2.26 -6.92 3.02
CA VAL A 187 3.03 -7.22 1.82
C VAL A 187 2.25 -8.23 1.00
N TRP A 188 2.58 -8.41 -0.28
CA TRP A 188 2.17 -9.64 -0.97
C TRP A 188 2.67 -10.86 -0.19
N GLU A 189 1.88 -11.93 -0.14
CA GLU A 189 2.25 -13.13 0.61
C GLU A 189 3.45 -13.84 -0.07
N PRO A 190 4.55 -14.09 0.65
CA PRO A 190 5.64 -14.91 0.16
C PRO A 190 5.21 -16.39 0.13
N TYR A 191 5.18 -16.97 -1.07
CA TYR A 191 4.90 -18.40 -1.28
C TYR A 191 6.20 -19.18 -1.53
N TYR A 192 6.49 -20.15 -0.69
CA TYR A 192 7.74 -20.91 -0.72
C TYR A 192 7.59 -22.22 -1.49
N ARG A 193 8.23 -22.32 -2.66
CA ARG A 193 8.14 -23.50 -3.54
C ARG A 193 8.98 -24.66 -3.00
N GLY A 194 8.47 -25.89 -3.07
CA GLY A 194 9.25 -27.12 -2.90
C GLY A 194 9.80 -27.41 -1.50
N LEU A 195 9.56 -26.54 -0.51
CA LEU A 195 10.05 -26.70 0.85
C LEU A 195 9.05 -27.53 1.67
N ARG A 196 9.40 -28.78 2.04
CA ARG A 196 8.70 -29.52 3.10
C ARG A 196 9.33 -29.19 4.45
N PHE A 197 8.49 -28.99 5.45
CA PHE A 197 8.91 -28.74 6.82
C PHE A 197 9.59 -30.00 7.39
N VAL A 198 10.83 -29.87 7.88
CA VAL A 198 11.51 -30.96 8.61
C VAL A 198 10.87 -31.16 9.99
N THR A 199 10.15 -30.15 10.52
CA THR A 199 9.34 -30.27 11.74
C THR A 199 8.10 -29.39 11.68
N ASN A 200 7.01 -29.79 12.34
CA ASN A 200 5.76 -29.00 12.48
C ASN A 200 5.92 -27.71 13.33
N SER A 201 7.12 -27.12 13.40
CA SER A 201 7.39 -25.95 14.21
C SER A 201 7.42 -24.68 13.36
N PRO A 202 6.62 -23.64 13.68
CA PRO A 202 6.51 -22.40 12.90
C PRO A 202 7.75 -21.48 12.96
N ALA A 203 8.86 -21.93 13.57
CA ALA A 203 10.00 -21.08 13.93
C ALA A 203 11.32 -21.41 13.19
N VAL A 204 11.27 -22.04 12.00
CA VAL A 204 12.50 -22.35 11.23
C VAL A 204 12.75 -21.24 10.20
N PRO A 205 13.86 -20.47 10.32
CA PRO A 205 14.28 -19.52 9.29
C PRO A 205 14.51 -20.22 7.95
N VAL A 206 14.21 -19.55 6.84
CA VAL A 206 14.35 -20.13 5.48
C VAL A 206 15.79 -20.58 5.19
N SER A 207 16.78 -19.98 5.84
CA SER A 207 18.19 -20.39 5.78
C SER A 207 18.48 -21.78 6.38
N LYS A 208 17.51 -22.40 7.07
CA LYS A 208 17.63 -23.71 7.72
C LYS A 208 16.72 -24.78 7.12
N LEU A 209 16.08 -24.52 5.97
CA LEU A 209 15.28 -25.53 5.29
C LEU A 209 16.19 -26.43 4.42
N GLU A 210 16.01 -27.75 4.52
CA GLU A 210 16.74 -28.72 3.70
C GLU A 210 16.07 -28.91 2.34
N TYR A 211 16.90 -29.10 1.31
CA TYR A 211 16.50 -29.24 -0.09
C TYR A 211 16.03 -30.68 -0.41
N LEU A 212 15.09 -30.81 -1.35
CA LEU A 212 14.86 -32.05 -2.11
C LEU A 212 15.74 -32.08 -3.35
#